data_AF-A0A0W0TVE4-F1
#
_entry.id   AF-A0A0W0TVE4-F1
#
_cell.length_a   1.000
_cell.length_b   1.000
_cell.length_c   1.000
_cell.angle_alpha   90.00
_cell.angle_beta   90.00
_cell.angle_gamma   90.00
#
_symmetry.space_group_name_H-M   'P 1'
#
loop_
_entity.id
_entity.type
_entity.pdbx_description
1 polymer ?
#
loop_
_entity_poly.entity_id
_entity_poly.type
_entity_poly.pdbx_seq_one_letter_code
_entity_poly.pdbx_strand_id
1 'polypeptide(L)' 'MRLINNIGFILLAVYLIIVAIIAIVPGVLIPSFIVGVIALAAAIFILIGR' A
#
# COMPACT_ATOMS: atom_id res chain seq x y z
N MET A 1 -9.61 10.34 -17.33
CA MET A 1 -10.34 10.41 -16.04
C MET A 1 -10.50 9.07 -15.30
N ARG A 2 -9.94 7.93 -15.77
CA ARG A 2 -10.00 6.64 -15.04
C ARG A 2 -8.81 6.34 -14.11
N LEU A 3 -7.67 7.00 -14.31
CA LEU A 3 -6.47 6.75 -13.48
C LEU A 3 -6.63 7.27 -12.04
N ILE A 4 -7.25 8.44 -11.87
CA ILE A 4 -7.41 9.07 -10.55
C ILE A 4 -8.35 8.26 -9.64
N ASN A 5 -9.42 7.68 -10.20
CA ASN A 5 -10.34 6.81 -9.44
C ASN A 5 -9.70 5.51 -8.93
N ASN A 6 -8.55 5.11 -9.48
CA ASN A 6 -7.88 3.86 -9.10
C ASN A 6 -6.61 4.07 -8.26
N ILE A 7 -6.22 5.31 -7.94
CA ILE A 7 -4.98 5.60 -7.18
C ILE A 7 -4.95 4.85 -5.84
N GLY A 8 -6.07 4.80 -5.13
CA GLY A 8 -6.16 4.03 -3.87
C GLY A 8 -5.90 2.53 -4.06
N PHE A 9 -6.42 1.94 -5.14
CA PHE A 9 -6.17 0.53 -5.49
C PHE A 9 -4.72 0.27 -5.93
N ILE A 10 -4.09 1.24 -6.61
CA ILE A 10 -2.67 1.14 -6.99
C ILE A 10 -1.80 1.18 -5.73
N LEU A 11 -2.08 2.08 -4.79
CA LEU A 11 -1.36 2.16 -3.51
C LEU A 11 -1.54 0.90 -2.66
N LEU A 12 -2.76 0.33 -2.65
CA LEU A 12 -3.03 -0.96 -2.02
C LEU A 12 -2.21 -2.08 -2.64
N ALA A 13 -2.11 -2.13 -3.97
CA ALA A 13 -1.30 -3.13 -4.66
C ALA A 13 0.18 -3.02 -4.27
N VAL A 14 0.72 -1.80 -4.20
CA VAL A 14 2.09 -1.55 -3.72
C VAL A 14 2.27 -2.04 -2.28
N TYR A 15 1.33 -1.75 -1.38
CA TYR A 15 1.36 -2.26 -0.01
C TYR A 15 1.41 -3.79 0.04
N LEU A 16 0.55 -4.47 -0.73
CA LEU A 16 0.49 -5.94 -0.75
C LEU A 16 1.77 -6.57 -1.31
N ILE A 17 2.41 -5.95 -2.32
CA ILE A 17 3.70 -6.40 -2.85
C ILE A 17 4.79 -6.30 -1.76
N ILE A 18 4.83 -5.19 -1.03
CA ILE A 18 5.80 -5.00 0.06
C ILE A 18 5.60 -6.07 1.15
N VAL A 19 4.35 -6.32 1.56
CA VAL A 19 4.03 -7.35 2.57
C VAL A 19 4.42 -8.74 2.08
N ALA A 20 4.16 -9.07 0.81
CA ALA A 20 4.55 -10.35 0.24
C ALA A 20 6.08 -10.55 0.24
N ILE A 21 6.86 -9.50 -0.07
CA ILE A 21 8.33 -9.55 -0.02
C ILE A 21 8.82 -9.79 1.41
N ILE A 22 8.26 -9.08 2.40
CA ILE A 22 8.60 -9.30 3.82
C ILE A 22 8.29 -10.75 4.24
N ALA A 23 7.17 -11.31 3.76
CA ALA A 23 6.74 -12.66 4.13
C ALA A 23 7.61 -13.76 3.49
N ILE A 24 8.13 -13.53 2.27
CA ILE A 24 8.90 -14.52 1.50
C ILE A 24 10.40 -14.43 1.80
N VAL A 25 10.92 -13.23 2.11
CA VAL A 25 12.36 -13.00 2.30
C VAL A 25 12.67 -12.76 3.78
N PRO A 26 13.08 -13.81 4.53
CA PRO A 26 13.45 -13.66 5.94
C PRO A 26 14.68 -12.75 6.08
N GLY A 27 14.61 -11.78 6.99
CA GLY A 27 15.67 -10.80 7.25
C GLY A 27 15.43 -9.41 6.65
N VAL A 28 14.39 -9.22 5.84
CA VAL A 28 13.99 -7.91 5.33
C VAL A 28 13.20 -7.16 6.42
N LEU A 29 13.90 -6.31 7.16
CA LEU A 29 13.31 -5.45 8.18
C LEU A 29 12.87 -4.12 7.56
N ILE A 30 11.61 -4.03 7.18
CA ILE A 30 11.00 -2.76 6.75
C ILE A 30 10.46 -2.04 7.99
N PRO A 31 10.83 -0.77 8.23
CA PRO A 31 10.29 0.01 9.34
C PRO A 31 8.75 0.03 9.30
N SER A 32 8.12 -0.37 10.40
CA SER A 32 6.66 -0.44 10.53
C SER A 32 5.96 0.90 10.26
N PHE A 33 6.65 2.02 10.53
CA PHE A 33 6.17 3.35 10.22
C PHE A 33 5.93 3.56 8.71
N ILE A 34 6.86 3.11 7.85
CA ILE A 34 6.72 3.26 6.39
C ILE A 34 5.55 2.43 5.87
N VAL A 35 5.45 1.18 6.35
CA VAL A 35 4.35 0.26 6.02
C VAL A 35 3.00 0.84 6.43
N GLY A 36 2.92 1.41 7.64
CA GLY A 36 1.71 2.05 8.17
C GLY A 36 1.30 3.30 7.39
N VAL A 37 2.24 4.17 7.00
CA VAL A 37 1.95 5.38 6.21
C VAL A 37 1.40 5.01 4.82
N ILE A 38 1.99 4.03 4.14
CA ILE A 38 1.52 3.56 2.83
C ILE A 38 0.11 2.97 2.96
N ALA A 39 -0.13 2.14 3.99
CA ALA A 39 -1.44 1.54 4.23
C ALA A 39 -2.52 2.59 4.50
N LEU A 40 -2.22 3.59 5.33
CA LEU A 40 -3.14 4.70 5.62
C LEU A 40 -3.42 5.54 4.37
N ALA A 41 -2.39 5.89 3.61
CA ALA A 41 -2.56 6.63 2.37
C ALA A 41 -3.45 5.85 1.39
N ALA A 42 -3.21 4.54 1.20
CA ALA A 42 -4.04 3.68 0.37
C ALA A 42 -5.51 3.68 0.85
N ALA A 43 -5.75 3.47 2.15
CA ALA A 43 -7.08 3.48 2.72
C ALA A 43 -7.81 4.81 2.52
N ILE A 44 -7.13 5.94 2.74
CA ILE A 44 -7.69 7.29 2.55
C ILE A 44 -8.06 7.51 1.08
N PHE A 45 -7.18 7.18 0.14
CA PHE A 45 -7.45 7.33 -1.29
C PHE A 45 -8.58 6.40 -1.78
N ILE A 46 -8.71 5.19 -1.21
CA ILE A 46 -9.84 4.29 -1.51
C ILE A 46 -11.16 4.86 -0.98
N LEU A 47 -11.16 5.42 0.23
CA LEU A 47 -12.35 5.98 0.86
C LEU A 47 -12.83 7.27 0.18
N ILE A 48 -11.89 8.16 -0.19
CA ILE A 48 -12.20 9.43 -0.89
C ILE A 48 -12.59 9.19 -2.34
N GLY A 49 -12.01 8.16 -2.99
CA GLY A 49 -12.26 7.84 -4.39
C GLY A 49 -13.50 6.96 -4.65
N ARG A 50 -14.24 6.60 -3.59
CA ARG A 50 -15.54 5.91 -3.69
C ARG A 50 -16.65 6.92 -4.01
#